data_AF-A0A382P6W6-F1
#
_entry.id   AF-A0A382P6W6-F1
#
_cell.length_a   1.000
_cell.length_b   1.000
_cell.length_c   1.000
_cell.angle_alpha   90.00
_cell.angle_beta   90.00
_cell.angle_gamma   90.00
#
_symmetry.space_group_name_H-M   'P 1'
#
loop_
_entity.id
_entity.type
_entity.pdbx_description
1 polymer ?
#
loop_
_entity_poly.entity_id
_entity_poly.type
_entity_poly.pdbx_seq_one_letter_code
_entity_poly.pdbx_strand_id
1 'polypeptide(L)'
;MTPLFILWGNKMINNGESLKIILISLICLVINTCAGSGGLTKPNRHMAVVGEGSYYNFQNSAEKILDRYHYTVYRREEYGARLYIETQWKDHKPLDDEFVLGISNVQTRLIIEAKPKMRDASSNRAMNTVKFSGEVLVRLGPMSDWKELVMTPSRKKYFKQCAD
;
A
#
# COMPACT_ATOMS: atom_id res chain seq x y z
N MET A 1 1.31 65.00 21.71
CA MET A 1 1.22 63.55 21.98
C MET A 1 -0.15 63.08 21.53
N THR A 2 -0.17 62.08 20.66
CA THR A 2 -1.31 61.42 19.96
C THR A 2 -2.55 61.19 20.85
N PRO A 3 -3.80 61.06 20.31
CA PRO A 3 -4.01 60.12 19.21
C PRO A 3 -5.21 60.23 18.24
N LEU A 4 -5.12 59.40 17.19
CA LEU A 4 -6.13 58.51 16.59
C LEU A 4 -7.43 59.09 15.99
N PHE A 5 -7.58 58.75 14.70
CA PHE A 5 -8.78 58.19 14.06
C PHE A 5 -9.94 59.10 13.67
N ILE A 6 -10.54 58.69 12.54
CA ILE A 6 -11.80 59.13 11.95
C ILE A 6 -11.67 60.41 11.11
N LEU A 7 -11.35 60.24 9.84
CA LEU A 7 -12.05 60.87 8.70
C LEU A 7 -11.24 60.61 7.43
N TRP A 8 -11.34 59.40 6.90
CA TRP A 8 -11.27 59.22 5.44
C TRP A 8 -12.25 58.11 5.08
N GLY A 9 -13.51 58.50 5.09
CA GLY A 9 -14.59 57.72 4.55
C GLY A 9 -14.46 57.63 3.03
N ASN A 10 -14.76 56.44 2.52
CA ASN A 10 -15.53 56.23 1.31
C ASN A 10 -15.05 56.95 0.05
N LYS A 11 -13.96 56.42 -0.52
CA LYS A 11 -13.70 56.40 -1.97
C LYS A 11 -12.62 55.35 -2.13
N MET A 12 -12.91 54.10 -2.51
CA MET A 12 -13.32 53.75 -3.86
C MET A 12 -13.99 52.36 -3.85
N ILE A 13 -15.30 52.33 -3.60
CA ILE A 13 -16.16 51.26 -4.14
C ILE A 13 -16.85 51.87 -5.35
N ASN A 14 -16.14 51.90 -6.47
CA ASN A 14 -16.74 51.98 -7.79
C ASN A 14 -15.61 51.85 -8.79
N ASN A 15 -15.45 50.64 -9.32
CA ASN A 15 -15.14 50.38 -10.71
C ASN A 15 -15.51 48.91 -10.92
N GLY A 16 -16.42 48.62 -11.85
CA GLY A 16 -16.79 47.23 -12.18
C GLY A 16 -15.59 46.35 -12.57
N GLU A 17 -14.46 46.97 -12.88
CA GLU A 17 -13.15 46.39 -13.14
C GLU A 17 -12.52 45.74 -11.89
N SER A 18 -12.58 46.37 -10.70
CA SER A 18 -11.96 45.81 -9.49
C SER A 18 -12.73 44.61 -8.93
N LEU A 19 -14.05 44.62 -9.08
CA LEU A 19 -14.91 43.49 -8.74
C LEU A 19 -14.67 42.31 -9.68
N LYS A 20 -14.43 42.56 -10.99
CA LYS A 20 -14.00 41.54 -11.95
C LYS A 20 -12.63 40.94 -11.58
N ILE A 21 -11.64 41.76 -11.21
CA ILE A 21 -10.29 41.30 -10.85
C ILE A 21 -10.33 40.40 -9.60
N ILE A 22 -11.12 40.77 -8.59
CA ILE A 22 -11.32 39.96 -7.37
C ILE A 22 -12.04 38.65 -7.71
N LEU A 23 -13.06 38.69 -8.58
CA LEU A 23 -13.78 37.48 -9.01
C LEU A 23 -12.88 36.50 -9.79
N ILE A 24 -12.00 37.03 -10.66
CA ILE A 24 -11.04 36.23 -11.45
C ILE A 24 -9.99 35.61 -10.53
N SER A 25 -9.49 36.35 -9.54
CA SER A 25 -8.54 35.83 -8.54
C SER A 25 -9.16 34.72 -7.67
N LEU A 26 -10.46 34.81 -7.37
CA LEU A 26 -11.17 33.80 -6.57
C LEU A 26 -11.39 32.50 -7.38
N ILE A 27 -11.63 32.61 -8.70
CA ILE A 27 -11.78 31.48 -9.63
C ILE A 27 -10.45 30.74 -9.84
N CYS A 28 -9.32 31.46 -9.90
CA CYS A 28 -7.99 30.83 -10.00
C CYS A 28 -7.58 30.07 -8.73
N LEU A 29 -8.17 30.37 -7.57
CA LEU A 29 -7.87 29.66 -6.33
C LEU A 29 -8.51 28.26 -6.25
N VAL A 30 -9.57 28.00 -7.03
CA VAL A 30 -10.35 26.75 -6.98
C VAL A 30 -9.69 25.60 -7.79
N ILE A 31 -8.78 25.93 -8.70
CA ILE A 31 -8.05 24.94 -9.52
C ILE A 31 -6.78 24.37 -8.85
N ASN A 32 -6.44 24.81 -7.63
CA ASN A 32 -5.48 24.11 -6.77
C ASN A 32 -6.13 23.04 -5.89
N THR A 33 -7.38 22.65 -6.19
CA THR A 33 -7.89 21.37 -5.73
C THR A 33 -7.04 20.30 -6.42
N CYS A 34 -6.03 19.82 -5.70
CA CYS A 34 -5.37 18.58 -5.99
C CYS A 34 -6.48 17.55 -6.14
N ALA A 35 -6.85 17.28 -7.40
CA ALA A 35 -7.68 16.16 -7.76
C ALA A 35 -6.83 14.93 -7.42
N GLY A 36 -6.86 14.56 -6.13
CA GLY A 36 -6.51 13.23 -5.68
C GLY A 36 -7.51 12.33 -6.38
N SER A 37 -7.14 11.88 -7.58
CA SER A 37 -7.86 10.83 -8.27
C SER A 37 -7.74 9.62 -7.36
N GLY A 38 -8.75 9.43 -6.53
CA GLY A 38 -9.08 8.17 -5.89
C GLY A 38 -9.47 7.18 -6.98
N GLY A 39 -8.54 6.88 -7.87
CA GLY A 39 -8.63 5.72 -8.72
C GLY A 39 -8.45 4.55 -7.78
N LEU A 40 -9.42 3.63 -7.78
CA LEU A 40 -9.26 2.31 -7.19
C LEU A 40 -7.91 1.77 -7.66
N THR A 41 -6.91 1.85 -6.78
CA THR A 41 -5.60 1.28 -6.99
C THR A 41 -5.86 -0.20 -7.19
N LYS A 42 -5.62 -0.68 -8.42
CA LYS A 42 -5.69 -2.11 -8.70
C LYS A 42 -4.88 -2.81 -7.62
N PRO A 43 -5.43 -3.84 -6.97
CA PRO A 43 -4.79 -4.43 -5.79
C PRO A 43 -3.41 -4.91 -6.18
N ASN A 44 -2.40 -4.25 -5.63
CA ASN A 44 -1.00 -4.60 -5.80
C ASN A 44 -0.58 -5.70 -4.81
N ARG A 45 -1.51 -6.63 -4.58
CA ARG A 45 -1.41 -7.69 -3.60
C ARG A 45 -1.84 -8.98 -4.24
N HIS A 46 -0.90 -9.92 -4.37
CA HIS A 46 -1.21 -11.30 -4.70
C HIS A 46 -1.66 -11.97 -3.41
N MET A 47 -2.78 -12.66 -3.46
CA MET A 47 -3.36 -13.32 -2.29
C MET A 47 -3.68 -14.75 -2.67
N ALA A 48 -3.16 -15.69 -1.87
CA ALA A 48 -3.44 -17.11 -2.00
C ALA A 48 -3.75 -17.71 -0.63
N VAL A 49 -4.75 -18.59 -0.58
CA VAL A 49 -4.95 -19.46 0.58
C VAL A 49 -4.09 -20.69 0.35
N VAL A 50 -3.08 -20.88 1.18
CA VAL A 50 -2.03 -21.91 0.98
C VAL A 50 -2.34 -23.21 1.71
N GLY A 51 -3.32 -23.19 2.63
CA GLY A 51 -3.80 -24.42 3.25
C GLY A 51 -4.50 -24.17 4.57
N GLU A 52 -4.79 -25.29 5.24
CA GLU A 52 -5.34 -25.32 6.59
C GLU A 52 -4.46 -26.20 7.47
N GLY A 53 -4.25 -25.80 8.71
CA GLY A 53 -3.37 -26.54 9.60
C GLY A 53 -3.45 -26.11 11.05
N SER A 54 -2.76 -26.85 11.92
CA SER A 54 -2.54 -26.44 13.30
C SER A 54 -1.65 -25.20 13.34
N TYR A 55 -1.69 -24.48 14.45
CA TYR A 55 -0.80 -23.35 14.71
C TYR A 55 0.69 -23.71 14.57
N TYR A 56 1.08 -24.88 15.09
CA TYR A 56 2.46 -25.37 15.03
C TYR A 56 2.93 -25.64 13.59
N ASN A 57 2.10 -26.30 12.78
CA ASN A 57 2.42 -26.55 11.37
C ASN A 57 2.55 -25.24 10.60
N PHE A 58 1.74 -24.24 10.96
CA PHE A 58 1.80 -22.93 10.35
C PHE A 58 3.10 -22.20 10.66
N GLN A 59 3.51 -22.10 11.93
CA GLN A 59 4.77 -21.46 12.31
C GLN A 59 5.97 -22.07 11.55
N ASN A 60 6.06 -23.40 11.55
CA ASN A 60 7.12 -24.11 10.85
C ASN A 60 7.11 -23.85 9.34
N SER A 61 5.93 -23.78 8.73
CA SER A 61 5.81 -23.55 7.28
C SER A 61 6.16 -22.10 6.92
N ALA A 62 5.69 -21.14 7.71
CA ALA A 62 6.02 -19.74 7.53
C ALA A 62 7.54 -19.51 7.64
N GLU A 63 8.19 -20.08 8.66
CA GLU A 63 9.64 -19.96 8.84
C GLU A 63 10.43 -20.59 7.69
N LYS A 64 10.01 -21.76 7.20
CA LYS A 64 10.63 -22.40 6.02
C LYS A 64 10.51 -21.55 4.76
N ILE A 65 9.38 -20.90 4.50
CA ILE A 65 9.19 -20.02 3.34
C ILE A 65 10.11 -18.81 3.46
N LEU A 66 10.11 -18.17 4.62
CA LEU A 66 10.91 -16.97 4.87
C LEU A 66 12.41 -17.26 4.75
N ASP A 67 12.87 -18.40 5.29
CA ASP A 67 14.26 -18.82 5.21
C ASP A 67 14.66 -19.20 3.77
N ARG A 68 13.86 -20.03 3.08
CA ARG A 68 14.09 -20.44 1.69
C ARG A 68 14.25 -19.26 0.74
N TYR A 69 13.40 -18.24 0.92
CA TYR A 69 13.41 -17.06 0.06
C TYR A 69 14.15 -15.88 0.68
N HIS A 70 14.87 -16.09 1.78
CA HIS A 70 15.67 -15.10 2.51
C HIS A 70 14.94 -13.76 2.73
N TYR A 71 13.75 -13.82 3.33
CA TYR A 71 13.00 -12.64 3.76
C TYR A 71 13.19 -12.43 5.26
N THR A 72 13.53 -11.20 5.64
CA THR A 72 13.68 -10.80 7.05
C THR A 72 12.33 -10.39 7.63
N VAL A 73 11.99 -10.90 8.81
CA VAL A 73 10.77 -10.50 9.53
C VAL A 73 10.89 -9.05 10.00
N TYR A 74 9.89 -8.23 9.69
CA TYR A 74 9.75 -6.86 10.20
C TYR A 74 8.84 -6.84 11.43
N ARG A 75 7.69 -7.51 11.32
CA ARG A 75 6.66 -7.50 12.35
C ARG A 75 6.08 -8.89 12.51
N ARG A 76 5.95 -9.32 13.77
CA ARG A 76 5.28 -10.55 14.17
C ARG A 76 4.29 -10.21 15.27
N GLU A 77 3.03 -10.56 15.06
CA GLU A 77 1.95 -10.34 16.02
C GLU A 77 1.21 -11.66 16.28
N GLU A 78 1.09 -12.01 17.55
CA GLU A 78 0.42 -13.23 18.01
C GLU A 78 -0.74 -12.84 18.92
N TYR A 79 -1.96 -13.14 18.46
CA TYR A 79 -3.20 -12.83 19.19
C TYR A 79 -4.07 -14.08 19.29
N GLY A 80 -3.94 -14.80 20.41
CA GLY A 80 -4.65 -16.06 20.64
C GLY A 80 -4.28 -17.11 19.58
N ALA A 81 -5.25 -17.49 18.75
CA ALA A 81 -5.04 -18.44 17.65
C ALA A 81 -4.64 -17.77 16.31
N ARG A 82 -4.52 -16.44 16.28
CA ARG A 82 -4.08 -15.69 15.10
C ARG A 82 -2.59 -15.43 15.17
N LEU A 83 -1.90 -15.65 14.05
CA LEU A 83 -0.52 -15.24 13.85
C LEU A 83 -0.44 -14.41 12.58
N TYR A 84 0.22 -13.27 12.69
CA TYR A 84 0.48 -12.34 11.61
C TYR A 84 2.00 -12.14 11.51
N ILE A 85 2.57 -12.44 10.35
CA ILE A 85 3.98 -12.22 10.06
C ILE A 85 4.07 -11.32 8.82
N GLU A 86 4.84 -10.26 8.93
CA GLU A 86 5.12 -9.32 7.85
C GLU A 86 6.64 -9.14 7.74
N THR A 87 7.13 -9.17 6.51
CA THR A 87 8.56 -9.04 6.22
C THR A 87 8.96 -7.59 5.99
N GLN A 88 10.26 -7.31 6.07
CA GLN A 88 10.82 -6.10 5.49
C GLN A 88 10.62 -6.10 3.96
N TRP A 89 10.68 -4.91 3.37
CA TRP A 89 10.78 -4.78 1.91
C TRP A 89 12.13 -5.33 1.46
N LYS A 90 12.10 -6.29 0.55
CA LYS A 90 13.26 -6.93 -0.03
C LYS A 90 13.45 -6.47 -1.47
N ASP A 91 14.65 -6.00 -1.81
CA ASP A 91 15.01 -5.63 -3.18
C ASP A 91 15.10 -6.86 -4.08
N HIS A 92 14.64 -6.69 -5.31
CA HIS A 92 14.71 -7.65 -6.40
C HIS A 92 15.21 -6.97 -7.67
N LYS A 93 15.89 -7.75 -8.52
CA LYS A 93 16.08 -7.35 -9.90
C LYS A 93 14.72 -7.38 -10.61
N PRO A 94 14.42 -6.42 -11.50
CA PRO A 94 13.24 -6.50 -12.35
C PRO A 94 13.26 -7.80 -13.16
N LEU A 95 12.09 -8.42 -13.29
CA LEU A 95 11.88 -9.54 -14.21
C LEU A 95 11.79 -9.02 -15.66
N ASP A 96 11.90 -9.91 -16.64
CA ASP A 96 11.93 -9.52 -18.06
C ASP A 96 10.69 -8.71 -18.48
N ASP A 97 9.51 -9.09 -18.00
CA ASP A 97 8.27 -8.37 -18.30
C ASP A 97 8.19 -7.00 -17.58
N GLU A 98 8.75 -6.89 -16.38
CA GLU A 98 8.88 -5.63 -15.65
C GLU A 98 9.90 -4.70 -16.33
N PHE A 99 10.99 -5.25 -16.86
CA PHE A 99 12.01 -4.49 -17.60
C PHE A 99 11.44 -3.87 -18.88
N VAL A 100 10.63 -4.63 -19.64
CA VAL A 100 9.92 -4.11 -20.83
C VAL A 100 8.97 -2.96 -20.48
N LEU A 101 8.43 -2.95 -19.26
CA LEU A 101 7.59 -1.86 -18.74
C LEU A 101 8.40 -0.64 -18.24
N GLY A 102 9.72 -0.64 -18.39
CA GLY A 102 10.61 0.42 -17.93
C GLY A 102 10.79 0.45 -16.41
N ILE A 103 10.53 -0.66 -15.72
CA ILE A 103 10.77 -0.76 -14.28
C ILE A 103 12.26 -0.97 -14.03
N SER A 104 12.84 -0.08 -13.23
CA SER A 104 14.28 -0.09 -12.91
C SER A 104 14.59 -0.86 -11.62
N ASN A 105 13.73 -0.77 -10.60
CA ASN A 105 13.87 -1.56 -9.39
C ASN A 105 12.53 -2.01 -8.84
N VAL A 106 12.60 -3.13 -8.12
CA VAL A 106 11.44 -3.79 -7.54
C VAL A 106 11.75 -4.14 -6.10
N GLN A 107 10.79 -3.87 -5.22
CA GLN A 107 10.78 -4.35 -3.85
C GLN A 107 9.60 -5.26 -3.64
N THR A 108 9.75 -6.28 -2.80
CA THR A 108 8.62 -7.14 -2.43
C THR A 108 8.56 -7.33 -0.94
N ARG A 109 7.36 -7.61 -0.48
CA ARG A 109 7.10 -7.96 0.91
C ARG A 109 6.14 -9.14 0.97
N LEU A 110 6.37 -10.03 1.92
CA LEU A 110 5.48 -11.14 2.20
C LEU A 110 4.70 -10.85 3.49
N ILE A 111 3.44 -11.21 3.48
CA ILE A 111 2.55 -11.16 4.62
C ILE A 111 1.89 -12.53 4.75
N ILE A 112 2.09 -13.18 5.88
CA ILE A 112 1.57 -14.51 6.16
C ILE A 112 0.64 -14.41 7.36
N GLU A 113 -0.63 -14.77 7.16
CA GLU A 113 -1.68 -14.66 8.17
C GLU A 113 -2.29 -16.04 8.44
N ALA A 114 -2.30 -16.48 9.69
CA ALA A 114 -3.13 -17.59 10.14
C ALA A 114 -4.37 -17.05 10.85
N LYS A 115 -5.54 -17.51 10.39
CA LYS A 115 -6.83 -17.16 10.98
C LYS A 115 -7.52 -18.42 11.49
N PRO A 116 -8.03 -18.43 12.72
CA PRO A 116 -8.78 -19.57 13.23
C PRO A 116 -10.00 -19.81 12.35
N LYS A 117 -10.15 -21.07 11.92
CA LYS A 117 -11.37 -21.55 11.30
C LYS A 117 -12.41 -21.74 12.40
N MET A 118 -13.67 -21.52 12.07
CA MET A 118 -14.78 -21.80 12.99
C MET A 118 -14.66 -23.26 13.45
N ARG A 119 -14.67 -23.50 14.77
CA ARG A 119 -14.51 -24.85 15.34
C ARG A 119 -15.54 -25.77 14.71
N ASP A 120 -15.08 -26.79 14.01
CA ASP A 120 -15.93 -27.88 13.57
C ASP A 120 -16.33 -28.69 14.81
N ALA A 121 -17.62 -28.81 15.09
CA ALA A 121 -18.13 -29.50 16.28
C ALA A 121 -17.70 -30.97 16.35
N SER A 122 -17.30 -31.55 15.21
CA SER A 122 -16.84 -32.94 15.08
C SER A 122 -15.37 -33.15 15.45
N SER A 123 -14.53 -32.10 15.39
CA SER A 123 -13.09 -32.23 15.65
C SER A 123 -12.68 -31.27 16.77
N ASN A 124 -12.19 -31.82 17.88
CA ASN A 124 -11.71 -31.01 19.01
C ASN A 124 -10.35 -30.32 18.70
N ARG A 125 -9.95 -30.23 17.42
CA ARG A 125 -8.67 -29.67 16.97
C ARG A 125 -8.88 -28.23 16.51
N ALA A 126 -8.08 -27.31 17.04
CA ALA A 126 -8.03 -25.95 16.54
C ALA A 126 -7.33 -25.94 15.17
N MET A 127 -8.08 -25.61 14.12
CA MET A 127 -7.56 -25.45 12.77
C MET A 127 -7.52 -23.97 12.39
N ASN A 128 -6.47 -23.58 11.68
CA ASN A 128 -6.30 -22.25 11.12
C ASN A 128 -6.28 -22.33 9.60
N THR A 129 -6.94 -21.40 8.93
CA THR A 129 -6.74 -21.13 7.51
C THR A 129 -5.52 -20.23 7.35
N VAL A 130 -4.61 -20.62 6.46
CA VAL A 130 -3.38 -19.87 6.19
C VAL A 130 -3.54 -19.08 4.91
N LYS A 131 -3.29 -17.79 5.01
CA LYS A 131 -3.33 -16.84 3.91
C LYS A 131 -1.93 -16.30 3.67
N PHE A 132 -1.42 -16.52 2.47
CA PHE A 132 -0.21 -15.91 1.97
C PHE A 132 -0.58 -14.69 1.14
N SER A 133 0.12 -13.59 1.35
CA SER A 133 0.02 -12.41 0.51
C SER A 133 1.40 -11.88 0.14
N GLY A 134 1.59 -11.62 -1.16
CA GLY A 134 2.76 -10.92 -1.67
C GLY A 134 2.36 -9.51 -2.09
N GLU A 135 3.20 -8.53 -1.78
CA GLU A 135 3.08 -7.14 -2.24
C GLU A 135 4.34 -6.75 -2.99
N VAL A 136 4.21 -5.85 -3.96
CA VAL A 136 5.35 -5.36 -4.74
C VAL A 136 5.36 -3.83 -4.75
N LEU A 137 6.53 -3.21 -4.74
CA LEU A 137 6.69 -1.80 -5.04
C LEU A 137 7.69 -1.68 -6.17
N VAL A 138 7.49 -0.71 -7.05
CA VAL A 138 8.33 -0.54 -8.23
C VAL A 138 8.70 0.91 -8.42
N ARG A 139 9.85 1.14 -9.06
CA ARG A 139 10.29 2.48 -9.46
C ARG A 139 10.74 2.46 -10.92
N LEU A 140 10.35 3.47 -11.68
CA LEU A 140 10.64 3.58 -13.12
C LEU A 140 12.02 4.21 -13.39
N GLY A 141 12.62 4.84 -12.39
CA GLY A 141 13.99 5.35 -12.47
C GLY A 141 14.67 5.41 -11.09
N PRO A 142 15.98 5.68 -11.05
CA PRO A 142 16.76 5.68 -9.81
C PRO A 142 16.33 6.74 -8.79
N MET A 143 15.73 7.85 -9.26
CA MET A 143 15.23 8.95 -8.43
C MET A 143 13.70 9.07 -8.42
N SER A 144 12.98 8.13 -9.03
CA SER A 144 11.50 8.17 -9.01
C SER A 144 10.97 7.58 -7.71
N ASP A 145 9.82 8.09 -7.26
CA ASP A 145 9.11 7.52 -6.11
C ASP A 145 8.75 6.04 -6.30
N TRP A 146 8.67 5.32 -5.18
CA TRP A 146 8.10 3.99 -5.13
C TRP A 146 6.60 4.06 -5.42
N LYS A 147 6.16 3.26 -6.39
CA LYS A 147 4.76 3.20 -6.81
C LYS A 147 4.23 1.79 -6.68
N GLU A 148 2.94 1.72 -6.37
CA GLU A 148 2.18 0.49 -6.52
C GLU A 148 1.74 0.35 -7.98
N LEU A 149 2.16 -0.72 -8.65
CA LEU A 149 1.71 -1.06 -10.00
C LEU A 149 1.00 -2.41 -9.99
N VAL A 150 0.20 -2.65 -11.02
CA VAL A 150 -0.42 -3.96 -11.22
C VAL A 150 0.67 -5.00 -11.37
N MET A 151 0.60 -6.07 -10.58
CA MET A 151 1.56 -7.17 -10.72
C MET A 151 1.55 -7.77 -12.11
N THR A 152 2.75 -7.92 -12.68
CA THR A 152 2.98 -8.63 -13.93
C THR A 152 2.69 -10.13 -13.77
N PRO A 153 2.43 -10.85 -14.88
CA PRO A 153 2.27 -12.30 -14.85
C PRO A 153 3.47 -13.02 -14.21
N SER A 154 4.70 -12.58 -14.48
CA SER A 154 5.91 -13.20 -13.93
C SER A 154 6.01 -12.97 -12.42
N ARG A 155 5.68 -11.77 -11.93
CA ARG A 155 5.64 -11.48 -10.49
C ARG A 155 4.59 -12.30 -9.75
N LYS A 156 3.41 -12.50 -10.36
CA LYS A 156 2.37 -13.39 -9.81
C LYS A 156 2.87 -14.84 -9.75
N LYS A 157 3.58 -15.31 -10.77
CA LYS A 157 4.16 -16.66 -10.80
C LYS A 157 5.21 -16.84 -9.69
N TYR A 158 6.06 -15.84 -9.46
CA TYR A 158 7.01 -15.83 -8.35
C TYR A 158 6.29 -15.96 -7.00
N PHE A 159 5.27 -15.13 -6.74
CA PHE A 159 4.53 -15.23 -5.47
C PHE A 159 3.78 -16.55 -5.31
N LYS A 160 3.29 -17.13 -6.41
CA LYS A 160 2.71 -18.48 -6.38
C LYS A 160 3.75 -19.53 -5.98
N GLN A 161 4.96 -19.45 -6.51
CA GLN A 161 6.06 -20.35 -6.11
C GLN A 161 6.51 -20.16 -4.65
N CYS A 162 6.37 -18.95 -4.10
CA CYS A 162 6.58 -18.73 -2.67
C CYS A 162 5.47 -19.32 -1.79
N ALA A 163 4.27 -19.48 -2.35
CA ALA A 163 3.08 -19.96 -1.67
C ALA A 163 2.91 -21.49 -1.75
N ASP A 164 3.54 -22.13 -2.74
CA ASP A 164 3.60 -23.59 -2.94
C ASP A 164 4.72 -24.25 -2.10
#